data_AF-A0AA35XEZ8-F1
#
_entry.id   AF-A0AA35XEZ8-F1
#
_cell.length_a   1.000
_cell.length_b   1.000
_cell.length_c   1.000
_cell.angle_alpha   90.00
_cell.angle_beta   90.00
_cell.angle_gamma   90.00
#
_symmetry.space_group_name_H-M   'P 1'
#
loop_
_entity.id
_entity.type
_entity.pdbx_description
1 polymer ?
#
loop_
_entity_poly.entity_id
_entity_poly.type
_entity_poly.pdbx_seq_one_letter_code
_entity_poly.pdbx_strand_id
1 'polypeptide(L)'
;MATETKATSHFTSLSAEAAMDVPPQDTSKLIVPQTTKRRKSSANTAAKEAMTTSPEAAEKGPAAEAKSTSTEKETREIVSEAKVMSDLLARLQESLARAADKNDSLLEAIEATEARASREGQPESETSLLRNLRARLAASHTPNSNARRDLSSVAAHFEKQWQKVEESLRLWEMKHRQLRKEQNQLQEHYNKYGRKRKAFEVEKYSWEQELSMARKEILEQDDRLTLLSQQLAGTKEALEVKTSELASQRIAFEEEKLAQETVGAKVQDSEAELLRHKLKEQVLKNVELESSLLRAELGLQQRGEAARALETRLQRLETELQQARLASSRAVKQFEKRTMEANKKLSDMTAELSKAQEHARRFQELLTAERRKQKSLQHALEQEMGKTKGGQGAAGLSVAAQRAYVDTLTETLSPQSKNHGPTRLEDVIRKNEVVMIENRGLRAEVRRLHMENSHLLHRVRFSDSNAHYMRNQVHWNRDFVDLWVQFSFCRWYLMWQIGLSCCNG
;
A
#
# COMPACT_ATOMS: atom_id res chain seq x y z
N MET A 1 1.97 -41.52 58.25
CA MET A 1 2.85 -42.01 57.16
C MET A 1 3.10 -40.85 56.23
N ALA A 2 4.29 -40.28 56.34
CA ALA A 2 4.74 -39.10 55.62
C ALA A 2 5.66 -39.55 54.48
N THR A 3 5.53 -38.93 53.32
CA THR A 3 6.56 -38.98 52.27
C THR A 3 6.87 -37.56 51.87
N GLU A 4 8.03 -37.11 52.34
CA GLU A 4 8.76 -35.92 51.94
C GLU A 4 9.22 -36.04 50.49
N THR A 5 9.18 -34.93 49.74
CA THR A 5 10.10 -34.69 48.63
C THR A 5 10.68 -33.29 48.76
N LYS A 6 12.00 -33.28 48.93
CA LYS A 6 12.91 -32.16 49.13
C LYS A 6 13.43 -31.62 47.78
N ALA A 7 13.91 -30.37 47.86
CA ALA A 7 15.05 -29.78 47.12
C ALA A 7 14.81 -29.35 45.65
N THR A 8 15.32 -28.21 45.15
CA THR A 8 16.36 -27.29 45.65
C THR A 8 16.29 -25.95 44.91
N SER A 9 16.42 -24.85 45.64
CA SER A 9 16.66 -23.50 45.13
C SER A 9 18.17 -23.22 45.09
N HIS A 10 18.70 -22.83 43.92
CA HIS A 10 20.04 -22.23 43.83
C HIS A 10 19.92 -20.72 43.64
N PHE A 11 20.31 -20.00 44.68
CA PHE A 11 20.56 -18.57 44.71
C PHE A 11 22.08 -18.41 44.86
N THR A 12 22.74 -17.75 43.90
CA THR A 12 24.15 -17.37 44.03
C THR A 12 24.30 -15.88 43.78
N SER A 13 24.61 -15.18 44.85
CA SER A 13 25.20 -13.86 44.92
C SER A 13 26.61 -13.87 44.34
N LEU A 14 26.95 -12.89 43.49
CA LEU A 14 28.32 -12.45 43.28
C LEU A 14 28.33 -10.93 43.18
N SER A 15 28.75 -10.31 44.29
CA SER A 15 29.32 -8.96 44.32
C SER A 15 30.75 -9.03 43.77
N ALA A 16 31.12 -8.09 42.91
CA ALA A 16 32.51 -7.79 42.61
C ALA A 16 32.66 -6.27 42.52
N GLU A 17 33.42 -5.74 43.47
CA GLU A 17 33.95 -4.39 43.52
C GLU A 17 34.84 -4.10 42.31
N ALA A 18 34.68 -2.91 41.74
CA ALA A 18 35.72 -2.27 40.92
C ALA A 18 35.71 -0.78 41.22
N ALA A 19 36.63 -0.37 42.10
CA ALA A 19 36.99 1.01 42.35
C ALA A 19 37.74 1.57 41.13
N MET A 20 37.34 2.75 40.65
CA MET A 20 38.13 3.59 39.74
C MET A 20 37.99 5.04 40.19
N ASP A 21 39.11 5.58 40.67
CA ASP A 21 39.40 6.98 40.94
C ASP A 21 39.10 7.87 39.73
N VAL A 22 38.41 9.00 39.96
CA VAL A 22 38.44 10.17 39.06
C VAL A 22 38.48 11.46 39.92
N PRO A 23 39.43 12.38 39.70
CA PRO A 23 39.70 13.55 40.55
C PRO A 23 38.73 14.72 40.31
N PRO A 24 38.71 15.74 41.20
CA PRO A 24 37.79 16.87 41.09
C PRO A 24 38.33 17.91 40.08
N GLN A 25 37.45 18.46 39.24
CA GLN A 25 37.77 19.67 38.47
C GLN A 25 36.68 20.74 38.60
N ASP A 26 37.09 21.81 39.28
CA ASP A 26 36.73 23.22 39.18
C ASP A 26 35.50 23.63 38.35
N THR A 27 34.47 24.05 39.10
CA THR A 27 33.45 24.99 38.64
C THR A 27 33.95 26.42 38.83
N SER A 28 34.59 27.00 37.81
CA SER A 28 34.76 28.45 37.69
C SER A 28 35.11 28.84 36.27
N LYS A 29 34.12 29.31 35.51
CA LYS A 29 34.32 30.26 34.40
C LYS A 29 33.03 31.00 34.08
N LEU A 30 32.99 32.25 34.55
CA LEU A 30 32.19 33.35 34.04
C LEU A 30 32.18 33.34 32.50
N ILE A 31 30.99 33.44 31.89
CA ILE A 31 30.83 34.11 30.60
C ILE A 31 29.60 35.02 30.66
N VAL A 32 29.89 36.29 30.39
CA VAL A 32 29.04 37.48 30.32
C VAL A 32 28.01 37.36 29.17
N PRO A 33 26.75 37.80 29.34
CA PRO A 33 25.81 37.91 28.23
C PRO A 33 26.07 39.19 27.43
N GLN A 34 26.53 39.04 26.18
CA GLN A 34 26.58 40.14 25.22
C GLN A 34 25.19 40.41 24.63
N THR A 35 24.82 41.69 24.68
CA THR A 35 23.67 42.30 24.02
C THR A 35 23.83 42.30 22.51
N THR A 36 22.82 41.88 21.75
CA THR A 36 22.66 42.32 20.36
C THR A 36 21.19 42.44 19.93
N LYS A 37 20.81 43.71 19.73
CA LYS A 37 20.10 44.27 18.58
C LYS A 37 18.82 43.58 18.08
N ARG A 38 17.72 44.07 18.64
CA ARG A 38 16.51 44.57 17.98
C ARG A 38 16.67 44.74 16.44
N ARG A 39 16.02 43.87 15.66
CA ARG A 39 15.69 44.11 14.25
C ARG A 39 14.18 44.00 14.08
N LYS A 40 13.53 45.13 13.79
CA LYS A 40 12.18 45.20 13.23
C LYS A 40 12.24 44.70 11.79
N SER A 41 11.35 43.80 11.39
CA SER A 41 10.81 43.77 10.02
C SER A 41 9.57 42.86 9.94
N SER A 42 8.45 43.52 9.64
CA SER A 42 7.35 43.11 8.77
C SER A 42 6.82 41.67 8.87
N ALA A 43 5.81 41.50 9.73
CA ALA A 43 4.64 40.71 9.39
C ALA A 43 3.78 41.48 8.38
N ASN A 44 3.49 40.88 7.22
CA ASN A 44 2.28 41.02 6.39
C ASN A 44 2.59 40.73 4.92
N THR A 45 2.59 39.44 4.54
CA THR A 45 2.21 38.90 3.21
C THR A 45 2.65 37.44 3.13
N ALA A 46 1.92 36.52 3.78
CA ALA A 46 2.11 35.07 3.56
C ALA A 46 0.88 34.22 3.95
N ALA A 47 -0.29 34.82 4.13
CA ALA A 47 -1.50 34.13 4.61
C ALA A 47 -2.64 34.07 3.58
N LYS A 48 -2.36 34.24 2.27
CA LYS A 48 -3.40 34.29 1.23
C LYS A 48 -3.20 33.37 0.01
N GLU A 49 -2.28 32.41 0.06
CA GLU A 49 -2.03 31.51 -1.09
C GLU A 49 -2.15 30.00 -0.78
N ALA A 50 -2.58 29.60 0.42
CA ALA A 50 -2.70 28.18 0.78
C ALA A 50 -4.13 27.61 0.63
N MET A 51 -5.02 28.27 -0.12
CA MET A 51 -6.44 27.89 -0.24
C MET A 51 -6.95 27.77 -1.68
N THR A 52 -6.12 27.35 -2.65
CA THR A 52 -6.60 26.95 -3.98
C THR A 52 -5.68 25.92 -4.63
N THR A 53 -5.70 24.67 -4.16
CA THR A 53 -5.31 23.52 -4.98
C THR A 53 -6.40 22.45 -4.89
N SER A 54 -7.44 22.70 -5.66
CA SER A 54 -8.46 21.73 -6.07
C SER A 54 -7.78 20.57 -6.82
N PRO A 55 -8.23 19.31 -6.69
CA PRO A 55 -7.59 18.19 -7.37
C PRO A 55 -8.08 18.11 -8.82
N GLU A 56 -7.29 18.68 -9.74
CA GLU A 56 -7.37 18.51 -11.20
C GLU A 56 -6.86 17.12 -11.65
N ALA A 57 -7.27 16.07 -10.93
CA ALA A 57 -6.87 14.68 -11.20
C ALA A 57 -8.06 13.75 -11.51
N ALA A 58 -9.28 14.30 -11.64
CA ALA A 58 -10.47 13.54 -11.97
C ALA A 58 -10.77 13.44 -13.49
N GLU A 59 -10.02 14.14 -14.34
CA GLU A 59 -10.37 14.32 -15.76
C GLU A 59 -9.60 13.42 -16.74
N LYS A 60 -8.99 12.33 -16.27
CA LYS A 60 -8.37 11.28 -17.12
C LYS A 60 -9.08 9.92 -17.06
N GLY A 61 -10.30 9.86 -16.51
CA GLY A 61 -11.15 8.67 -16.50
C GLY A 61 -11.72 8.23 -17.86
N PRO A 62 -12.25 9.12 -18.72
CA PRO A 62 -13.04 8.67 -19.88
C PRO A 62 -12.19 8.17 -21.06
N ALA A 63 -10.92 8.60 -21.15
CA ALA A 63 -10.05 8.25 -22.29
C ALA A 63 -9.55 6.79 -22.26
N ALA A 64 -9.46 6.17 -21.08
CA ALA A 64 -9.05 4.77 -20.94
C ALA A 64 -10.23 3.79 -21.19
N GLU A 65 -11.45 4.15 -20.76
CA GLU A 65 -12.65 3.36 -21.02
C GLU A 65 -13.03 3.35 -22.51
N ALA A 66 -12.87 4.48 -23.21
CA ALA A 66 -13.13 4.59 -24.64
C ALA A 66 -12.22 3.70 -25.50
N LYS A 67 -10.96 3.47 -25.08
CA LYS A 67 -10.05 2.56 -25.80
C LYS A 67 -10.37 1.08 -25.55
N SER A 68 -10.88 0.73 -24.37
CA SER A 68 -11.23 -0.66 -24.05
C SER A 68 -12.49 -1.16 -24.78
N THR A 69 -13.43 -0.26 -25.06
CA THR A 69 -14.67 -0.60 -25.77
C THR A 69 -14.47 -0.77 -27.27
N SER A 70 -13.46 -0.09 -27.84
CA SER A 70 -13.07 -0.25 -29.26
C SER A 70 -12.52 -1.65 -29.55
N THR A 71 -11.62 -2.15 -28.70
CA THR A 71 -10.99 -3.48 -28.88
C THR A 71 -11.96 -4.63 -28.63
N GLU A 72 -12.92 -4.45 -27.71
CA GLU A 72 -14.05 -5.39 -27.51
C GLU A 72 -14.95 -5.49 -28.74
N LYS A 73 -15.11 -4.40 -29.50
CA LYS A 73 -15.94 -4.38 -30.70
C LYS A 73 -15.23 -5.09 -31.87
N GLU A 74 -13.96 -4.78 -32.09
CA GLU A 74 -13.13 -5.42 -33.13
C GLU A 74 -13.01 -6.94 -32.93
N THR A 75 -12.81 -7.39 -31.68
CA THR A 75 -12.74 -8.84 -31.39
C THR A 75 -14.05 -9.57 -31.66
N ARG A 76 -15.20 -8.93 -31.41
CA ARG A 76 -16.52 -9.50 -31.74
C ARG A 76 -16.78 -9.55 -33.25
N GLU A 77 -16.34 -8.54 -34.00
CA GLU A 77 -16.46 -8.51 -35.46
C GLU A 77 -15.64 -9.66 -36.08
N ILE A 78 -14.39 -9.87 -35.65
CA ILE A 78 -13.54 -10.98 -36.11
C ILE A 78 -14.18 -12.35 -35.82
N VAL A 79 -14.78 -12.52 -34.64
CA VAL A 79 -15.50 -13.74 -34.27
C VAL A 79 -16.72 -13.96 -35.18
N SER A 80 -17.44 -12.88 -35.53
CA SER A 80 -18.59 -12.99 -36.43
C SER A 80 -18.19 -13.38 -37.86
N GLU A 81 -17.10 -12.83 -38.38
CA GLU A 81 -16.58 -13.15 -39.73
C GLU A 81 -16.08 -14.60 -39.81
N ALA A 82 -15.37 -15.06 -38.79
CA ALA A 82 -14.89 -16.43 -38.71
C ALA A 82 -16.04 -17.45 -38.66
N LYS A 83 -17.15 -17.12 -37.99
CA LYS A 83 -18.37 -17.95 -38.02
C LYS A 83 -18.97 -18.05 -39.42
N VAL A 84 -19.03 -16.94 -40.16
CA VAL A 84 -19.49 -16.94 -41.55
C VAL A 84 -18.60 -17.81 -42.43
N MET A 85 -17.28 -17.78 -42.24
CA MET A 85 -16.36 -18.66 -42.96
C MET A 85 -16.59 -20.15 -42.64
N SER A 86 -16.86 -20.50 -41.39
CA SER A 86 -17.20 -21.88 -41.00
C SER A 86 -18.49 -22.35 -41.69
N ASP A 87 -19.53 -21.52 -41.69
CA ASP A 87 -20.80 -21.80 -42.36
C ASP A 87 -20.63 -21.98 -43.88
N LEU A 88 -19.76 -21.19 -44.52
CA LEU A 88 -19.43 -21.32 -45.93
C LEU A 88 -18.70 -22.64 -46.24
N LEU A 89 -17.74 -23.04 -45.40
CA LEU A 89 -17.04 -24.32 -45.56
C LEU A 89 -18.01 -25.50 -45.44
N ALA A 90 -18.94 -25.47 -44.48
CA ALA A 90 -19.97 -26.50 -44.33
C ALA A 90 -20.85 -26.62 -45.58
N ARG A 91 -21.29 -25.49 -46.15
CA ARG A 91 -22.09 -25.48 -47.40
C ARG A 91 -21.31 -26.02 -48.60
N LEU A 92 -20.02 -25.68 -48.72
CA LEU A 92 -19.17 -26.20 -49.79
C LEU A 92 -19.00 -27.71 -49.69
N GLN A 93 -18.76 -28.24 -48.49
CA GLN A 93 -18.70 -29.67 -48.24
C GLN A 93 -19.98 -30.39 -48.63
N GLU A 94 -21.14 -29.83 -48.25
CA GLU A 94 -22.44 -30.39 -48.60
C GLU A 94 -22.66 -30.40 -50.12
N SER A 95 -22.30 -29.31 -50.81
CA SER A 95 -22.43 -29.23 -52.27
C SER A 95 -21.55 -30.27 -52.99
N LEU A 96 -20.34 -30.50 -52.48
CA LEU A 96 -19.40 -31.43 -53.07
C LEU A 96 -19.78 -32.88 -52.77
N ALA A 97 -20.34 -33.16 -51.59
CA ALA A 97 -20.93 -34.46 -51.27
C ALA A 97 -22.07 -34.79 -52.25
N ARG A 98 -23.01 -33.86 -52.45
CA ARG A 98 -24.11 -34.03 -53.43
C ARG A 98 -23.59 -34.21 -54.86
N ALA A 99 -22.52 -33.53 -55.25
CA ALA A 99 -21.91 -33.70 -56.58
C ALA A 99 -21.22 -35.06 -56.74
N ALA A 100 -20.56 -35.56 -55.69
CA ALA A 100 -19.97 -36.89 -55.66
C ALA A 100 -21.05 -37.97 -55.77
N ASP A 101 -22.10 -37.90 -54.96
CA ASP A 101 -23.20 -38.89 -54.98
C ASP A 101 -23.90 -38.94 -56.36
N LYS A 102 -24.03 -37.80 -57.03
CA LYS A 102 -24.53 -37.72 -58.41
C LYS A 102 -23.57 -38.37 -59.42
N ASN A 103 -22.27 -38.17 -59.28
CA ASN A 103 -21.28 -38.81 -60.15
C ASN A 103 -21.27 -40.33 -59.96
N ASP A 104 -21.39 -40.81 -58.72
CA ASP A 104 -21.51 -42.24 -58.41
C ASP A 104 -22.75 -42.84 -59.07
N SER A 105 -23.91 -42.19 -58.92
CA SER A 105 -25.16 -42.64 -59.56
C SER A 105 -25.08 -42.63 -61.10
N LEU A 106 -24.41 -41.64 -61.70
CA LEU A 106 -24.20 -41.60 -63.16
C LEU A 106 -23.23 -42.67 -63.64
N LEU A 107 -22.17 -42.96 -62.88
CA LEU A 107 -21.24 -44.05 -63.18
C LEU A 107 -21.96 -45.40 -63.13
N GLU A 108 -22.74 -45.67 -62.09
CA GLU A 108 -23.56 -46.89 -61.98
C GLU A 108 -24.57 -47.01 -63.14
N ALA A 109 -25.22 -45.91 -63.52
CA ALA A 109 -26.16 -45.90 -64.64
C ALA A 109 -25.46 -46.21 -65.97
N ILE A 110 -24.30 -45.61 -66.23
CA ILE A 110 -23.51 -45.87 -67.45
C ILE A 110 -23.04 -47.32 -67.48
N GLU A 111 -22.55 -47.86 -66.36
CA GLU A 111 -22.15 -49.26 -66.23
C GLU A 111 -23.31 -50.22 -66.51
N ALA A 112 -24.50 -49.93 -65.97
CA ALA A 112 -25.70 -50.72 -66.20
C ALA A 112 -26.20 -50.64 -67.66
N THR A 113 -26.01 -49.50 -68.33
CA THR A 113 -26.34 -49.35 -69.76
C THR A 113 -25.29 -50.01 -70.67
N GLU A 114 -24.00 -49.92 -70.34
CA GLU A 114 -22.92 -50.59 -71.06
C GLU A 114 -23.10 -52.12 -71.00
N ALA A 115 -23.45 -52.65 -69.82
CA ALA A 115 -23.74 -54.06 -69.63
C ALA A 115 -24.98 -54.53 -70.41
N ARG A 116 -26.01 -53.68 -70.55
CA ARG A 116 -27.20 -53.97 -71.38
C ARG A 116 -26.89 -53.92 -72.87
N ALA A 117 -26.23 -52.87 -73.34
CA ALA A 117 -25.81 -52.73 -74.73
C ALA A 117 -24.92 -53.90 -75.19
N SER A 118 -24.05 -54.39 -74.30
CA SER A 118 -23.21 -55.58 -74.54
C SER A 118 -24.01 -56.89 -74.64
N ARG A 119 -25.15 -56.99 -73.95
CA ARG A 119 -26.05 -58.17 -74.02
C ARG A 119 -26.97 -58.15 -75.24
N GLU A 120 -27.36 -56.95 -75.68
CA GLU A 120 -28.32 -56.74 -76.78
C GLU A 120 -27.64 -56.68 -78.16
N GLY A 121 -26.30 -56.81 -78.23
CA GLY A 121 -25.57 -56.83 -79.50
C GLY A 121 -25.54 -55.48 -80.22
N GLN A 122 -25.61 -54.38 -79.47
CA GLN A 122 -25.56 -53.02 -80.02
C GLN A 122 -24.20 -52.74 -80.71
N PRO A 123 -24.18 -51.85 -81.73
CA PRO A 123 -22.98 -51.57 -82.51
C PRO A 123 -21.82 -51.06 -81.63
N GLU A 124 -20.58 -51.47 -81.97
CA GLU A 124 -19.37 -51.10 -81.21
C GLU A 124 -19.16 -49.59 -81.06
N SER A 125 -19.75 -48.78 -81.95
CA SER A 125 -19.74 -47.31 -81.85
C SER A 125 -20.48 -46.79 -80.61
N GLU A 126 -21.55 -47.45 -80.18
CA GLU A 126 -22.35 -47.01 -79.01
C GLU A 126 -21.67 -47.46 -77.70
N THR A 127 -21.13 -48.68 -77.67
CA THR A 127 -20.39 -49.18 -76.50
C THR A 127 -19.07 -48.44 -76.29
N SER A 128 -18.38 -48.01 -77.36
CA SER A 128 -17.18 -47.17 -77.25
C SER A 128 -17.50 -45.74 -76.78
N LEU A 129 -18.65 -45.18 -77.14
CA LEU A 129 -19.11 -43.89 -76.61
C LEU A 129 -19.42 -43.97 -75.10
N LEU A 130 -20.09 -45.04 -74.65
CA LEU A 130 -20.33 -45.30 -73.22
C LEU A 130 -19.03 -45.48 -72.43
N ARG A 131 -18.04 -46.19 -72.98
CA ARG A 131 -16.69 -46.29 -72.37
C ARG A 131 -15.97 -44.96 -72.28
N ASN A 132 -16.06 -44.13 -73.32
CA ASN A 132 -15.47 -42.79 -73.30
C ASN A 132 -16.15 -41.88 -72.27
N LEU A 133 -17.49 -41.94 -72.16
CA LEU A 133 -18.23 -41.18 -71.13
C LEU A 133 -17.87 -41.65 -69.72
N ARG A 134 -17.78 -42.97 -69.51
CA ARG A 134 -17.32 -43.56 -68.24
C ARG A 134 -15.90 -43.14 -67.90
N ALA A 135 -14.97 -43.17 -68.85
CA ALA A 135 -13.59 -42.73 -68.65
C ALA A 135 -13.51 -41.24 -68.29
N ARG A 136 -14.32 -40.38 -68.94
CA ARG A 136 -14.37 -38.93 -68.63
C ARG A 136 -15.00 -38.65 -67.26
N LEU A 137 -16.03 -39.39 -66.88
CA LEU A 137 -16.65 -39.28 -65.54
C LEU A 137 -15.75 -39.85 -64.44
N ALA A 138 -15.05 -40.96 -64.70
CA ALA A 138 -14.06 -41.51 -63.76
C ALA A 138 -12.88 -40.54 -63.57
N ALA A 139 -12.44 -39.88 -64.66
CA ALA A 139 -11.40 -38.87 -64.62
C ALA A 139 -11.80 -37.60 -63.86
N SER A 140 -13.09 -37.26 -63.77
CA SER A 140 -13.59 -36.14 -62.95
C SER A 140 -13.94 -36.57 -61.52
N HIS A 141 -14.24 -37.86 -61.30
CA HIS A 141 -14.55 -38.43 -60.00
C HIS A 141 -13.34 -38.42 -59.04
N THR A 142 -12.16 -38.84 -59.50
CA THR A 142 -10.95 -38.87 -58.66
C THR A 142 -10.57 -37.49 -58.11
N PRO A 143 -10.48 -36.41 -58.92
CA PRO A 143 -10.26 -35.05 -58.43
C PRO A 143 -11.32 -34.58 -57.44
N ASN A 144 -12.61 -34.86 -57.68
CA ASN A 144 -13.70 -34.49 -56.77
C ASN A 144 -13.62 -35.24 -55.44
N SER A 145 -13.27 -36.52 -55.46
CA SER A 145 -13.08 -37.33 -54.24
C SER A 145 -11.89 -36.84 -53.40
N ASN A 146 -10.80 -36.44 -54.06
CA ASN A 146 -9.64 -35.84 -53.40
C ASN A 146 -9.99 -34.47 -52.82
N ALA A 147 -10.65 -33.60 -53.58
CA ALA A 147 -11.14 -32.30 -53.11
C ALA A 147 -12.07 -32.44 -51.90
N ARG A 148 -12.92 -33.48 -51.85
CA ARG A 148 -13.80 -33.77 -50.71
C ARG A 148 -13.02 -34.17 -49.47
N ARG A 149 -12.00 -35.03 -49.62
CA ARG A 149 -11.10 -35.42 -48.52
C ARG A 149 -10.34 -34.20 -47.99
N ASP A 150 -9.80 -33.37 -48.89
CA ASP A 150 -9.03 -32.18 -48.54
C ASP A 150 -9.91 -31.14 -47.84
N LEU A 151 -11.11 -30.84 -48.36
CA LEU A 151 -12.07 -29.94 -47.71
C LEU A 151 -12.55 -30.47 -46.36
N SER A 152 -12.68 -31.79 -46.19
CA SER A 152 -13.01 -32.40 -44.90
C SER A 152 -11.90 -32.21 -43.87
N SER A 153 -10.65 -32.43 -44.28
CA SER A 153 -9.47 -32.20 -43.45
C SER A 153 -9.33 -30.72 -43.06
N VAL A 154 -9.51 -29.82 -44.03
CA VAL A 154 -9.43 -28.37 -43.83
C VAL A 154 -10.52 -27.89 -42.88
N ALA A 155 -11.78 -28.32 -43.05
CA ALA A 155 -12.84 -27.93 -42.13
C ALA A 155 -12.63 -28.49 -40.72
N ALA A 156 -12.17 -29.74 -40.57
CA ALA A 156 -11.84 -30.30 -39.26
C ALA A 156 -10.70 -29.53 -38.57
N HIS A 157 -9.71 -29.08 -39.34
CA HIS A 157 -8.65 -28.21 -38.83
C HIS A 157 -9.21 -26.85 -38.39
N PHE A 158 -10.04 -26.22 -39.23
CA PHE A 158 -10.66 -24.93 -38.91
C PHE A 158 -11.55 -25.02 -37.67
N GLU A 159 -12.38 -26.05 -37.54
CA GLU A 159 -13.23 -26.28 -36.37
C GLU A 159 -12.40 -26.43 -35.09
N LYS A 160 -11.29 -27.17 -35.15
CA LYS A 160 -10.38 -27.30 -34.01
C LYS A 160 -9.71 -25.97 -33.63
N GLN A 161 -9.32 -25.15 -34.61
CA GLN A 161 -8.75 -23.82 -34.31
C GLN A 161 -9.84 -22.89 -33.76
N TRP A 162 -11.05 -22.99 -34.29
CA TRP A 162 -12.21 -22.22 -33.85
C TRP A 162 -12.53 -22.46 -32.38
N GLN A 163 -12.62 -23.74 -31.98
CA GLN A 163 -12.85 -24.12 -30.59
C GLN A 163 -11.77 -23.56 -29.65
N LYS A 164 -10.49 -23.58 -30.06
CA LYS A 164 -9.41 -22.97 -29.26
C LYS A 164 -9.57 -21.46 -29.11
N VAL A 165 -10.00 -20.76 -30.16
CA VAL A 165 -10.26 -19.32 -30.12
C VAL A 165 -11.46 -19.03 -29.21
N GLU A 166 -12.52 -19.83 -29.29
CA GLU A 166 -13.71 -19.69 -28.45
C GLU A 166 -13.40 -19.92 -26.95
N GLU A 167 -12.62 -20.95 -26.62
CA GLU A 167 -12.12 -21.19 -25.26
C GLU A 167 -11.25 -20.03 -24.75
N SER A 168 -10.35 -19.53 -25.59
CA SER A 168 -9.48 -18.41 -25.26
C SER A 168 -10.28 -17.12 -25.03
N LEU A 169 -11.31 -16.88 -25.86
CA LEU A 169 -12.23 -15.75 -25.71
C LEU A 169 -13.01 -15.85 -24.40
N ARG A 170 -13.52 -17.04 -24.06
CA ARG A 170 -14.24 -17.29 -22.80
C ARG A 170 -13.35 -17.05 -21.58
N LEU A 171 -12.10 -17.51 -21.62
CA LEU A 171 -11.12 -17.26 -20.56
C LEU A 171 -10.80 -15.76 -20.43
N TRP A 172 -10.64 -15.07 -21.56
CA TRP A 172 -10.42 -13.63 -21.58
C TRP A 172 -11.61 -12.87 -21.00
N GLU A 173 -12.84 -13.20 -21.38
CA GLU A 173 -14.05 -12.57 -20.83
C GLU A 173 -14.17 -12.78 -19.32
N MET A 174 -13.89 -13.99 -18.82
CA MET A 174 -13.87 -14.27 -17.38
C MET A 174 -12.85 -13.40 -16.65
N LYS A 175 -11.62 -13.34 -17.17
CA LYS A 175 -10.55 -12.51 -16.59
C LYS A 175 -10.90 -11.02 -16.64
N HIS A 176 -11.52 -10.57 -17.71
CA HIS A 176 -11.95 -9.18 -17.85
C HIS A 176 -13.06 -8.82 -16.85
N ARG A 177 -14.06 -9.69 -16.68
CA ARG A 177 -15.10 -9.51 -15.64
C ARG A 177 -14.48 -9.48 -14.24
N GLN A 178 -13.47 -10.31 -13.98
CA GLN A 178 -12.75 -10.29 -12.71
C GLN A 178 -12.00 -8.96 -12.50
N LEU A 179 -11.24 -8.49 -13.50
CA LEU A 179 -10.53 -7.22 -13.43
C LEU A 179 -11.48 -6.03 -13.21
N ARG A 180 -12.65 -6.00 -13.85
CA ARG A 180 -13.67 -4.97 -13.60
C ARG A 180 -14.18 -5.00 -12.15
N LYS A 181 -14.37 -6.18 -11.56
CA LYS A 181 -14.74 -6.31 -10.13
C LYS A 181 -13.65 -5.79 -9.21
N GLU A 182 -12.39 -6.15 -9.48
CA GLU A 182 -11.23 -5.67 -8.70
C GLU A 182 -11.06 -4.14 -8.82
N GLN A 183 -11.25 -3.58 -10.02
CA GLN A 183 -11.23 -2.13 -10.24
C GLN A 183 -12.34 -1.41 -9.45
N ASN A 184 -13.57 -1.95 -9.46
CA ASN A 184 -14.67 -1.40 -8.68
C ASN A 184 -14.39 -1.44 -7.17
N GLN A 185 -13.85 -2.56 -6.66
CA GLN A 185 -13.45 -2.68 -5.26
C GLN A 185 -12.35 -1.68 -4.89
N LEU A 186 -11.34 -1.51 -5.74
CA LEU A 186 -10.28 -0.51 -5.53
C LEU A 186 -10.86 0.92 -5.49
N GLN A 187 -11.83 1.22 -6.36
CA GLN A 187 -12.50 2.52 -6.38
C GLN A 187 -13.33 2.75 -5.11
N GLU A 188 -14.04 1.74 -4.62
CA GLU A 188 -14.75 1.78 -3.33
C GLU A 188 -13.80 2.00 -2.16
N HIS A 189 -12.67 1.29 -2.13
CA HIS A 189 -11.62 1.49 -1.13
C HIS A 189 -11.06 2.91 -1.17
N TYR A 190 -10.73 3.41 -2.37
CA TYR A 190 -10.26 4.78 -2.56
C TYR A 190 -11.25 5.80 -2.01
N ASN A 191 -12.54 5.67 -2.35
CA ASN A 191 -13.61 6.52 -1.85
C ASN A 191 -13.76 6.44 -0.32
N LYS A 192 -13.67 5.23 0.25
CA LYS A 192 -13.74 4.99 1.69
C LYS A 192 -12.57 5.67 2.42
N TYR A 193 -11.35 5.54 1.92
CA TYR A 193 -10.18 6.22 2.50
C TYR A 193 -10.24 7.73 2.31
N GLY A 194 -10.76 8.22 1.18
CA GLY A 194 -11.01 9.63 0.95
C GLY A 194 -11.99 10.23 1.98
N ARG A 195 -13.09 9.53 2.29
CA ARG A 195 -14.03 9.95 3.34
C ARG A 195 -13.38 9.96 4.74
N LYS A 196 -12.62 8.91 5.08
CA LYS A 196 -11.90 8.85 6.37
C LYS A 196 -10.88 9.98 6.51
N ARG A 197 -10.15 10.30 5.44
CA ARG A 197 -9.20 11.41 5.41
C ARG A 197 -9.89 12.76 5.65
N LYS A 198 -11.01 13.02 4.97
CA LYS A 198 -11.82 14.23 5.19
C LYS A 198 -12.33 14.33 6.63
N ALA A 199 -12.81 13.22 7.21
CA ALA A 199 -13.25 13.19 8.60
C ALA A 199 -12.10 13.52 9.57
N PHE A 200 -10.92 12.94 9.35
CA PHE A 200 -9.72 13.24 10.13
C PHE A 200 -9.26 14.70 9.99
N GLU A 201 -9.35 15.28 8.78
CA GLU A 201 -9.03 16.69 8.56
C GLU A 201 -9.97 17.63 9.32
N VAL A 202 -11.27 17.30 9.40
CA VAL A 202 -12.26 18.04 10.21
C VAL A 202 -11.96 17.92 11.70
N GLU A 203 -11.67 16.72 12.20
CA GLU A 203 -11.32 16.48 13.60
C GLU A 203 -10.04 17.22 13.99
N LYS A 204 -9.02 17.17 13.13
CA LYS A 204 -7.78 17.93 13.31
C LYS A 204 -8.05 19.44 13.43
N TYR A 205 -8.89 19.99 12.55
CA TYR A 205 -9.26 21.40 12.60
C TYR A 205 -9.98 21.78 13.91
N SER A 206 -10.88 20.90 14.40
CA SER A 206 -11.54 21.07 15.71
C SER A 206 -10.52 21.14 16.84
N TRP A 207 -9.56 20.21 16.89
CA TRP A 207 -8.53 20.19 17.93
C TRP A 207 -7.61 21.41 17.85
N GLU A 208 -7.26 21.87 16.64
CA GLU A 208 -6.48 23.10 16.47
C GLU A 208 -7.23 24.33 16.99
N GLN A 209 -8.55 24.38 16.79
CA GLN A 209 -9.41 25.44 17.33
C GLN A 209 -9.50 25.38 18.86
N GLU A 210 -9.71 24.20 19.44
CA GLU A 210 -9.73 23.99 20.89
C GLU A 210 -8.39 24.37 21.53
N LEU A 211 -7.27 23.96 20.93
CA LEU A 211 -5.93 24.35 21.40
C LEU A 211 -5.71 25.86 21.29
N SER A 212 -6.23 26.52 20.24
CA SER A 212 -6.16 27.97 20.11
C SER A 212 -6.93 28.67 21.23
N MET A 213 -8.13 28.18 21.57
CA MET A 213 -8.94 28.72 22.67
C MET A 213 -8.28 28.49 24.03
N ALA A 214 -7.78 27.29 24.30
CA ALA A 214 -7.08 26.98 25.54
C ALA A 214 -5.80 27.84 25.71
N ARG A 215 -5.06 28.09 24.63
CA ARG A 215 -3.89 29.00 24.66
C ARG A 215 -4.28 30.43 25.02
N LYS A 216 -5.41 30.93 24.49
CA LYS A 216 -5.92 32.26 24.85
C LYS A 216 -6.33 32.32 26.32
N GLU A 217 -7.05 31.31 26.80
CA GLU A 217 -7.46 31.24 28.20
C GLU A 217 -6.25 31.20 29.16
N ILE A 218 -5.21 30.43 28.83
CA ILE A 218 -3.97 30.40 29.62
C ILE A 218 -3.30 31.78 29.66
N LEU A 219 -3.23 32.47 28.51
CA LEU A 219 -2.67 33.84 28.46
C LEU A 219 -3.48 34.81 29.31
N GLU A 220 -4.82 34.75 29.25
CA GLU A 220 -5.69 35.58 30.09
C GLU A 220 -5.52 35.28 31.59
N GLN A 221 -5.33 34.01 31.94
CA GLN A 221 -5.04 33.60 33.32
C GLN A 221 -3.67 34.11 33.79
N ASP A 222 -2.65 34.06 32.94
CA ASP A 222 -1.30 34.57 33.23
C ASP A 222 -1.30 36.10 33.43
N ASP A 223 -2.02 36.83 32.59
CA ASP A 223 -2.23 38.27 32.74
C ASP A 223 -2.91 38.60 34.07
N ARG A 224 -3.94 37.82 34.45
CA ARG A 224 -4.65 37.97 35.73
C ARG A 224 -3.75 37.67 36.93
N LEU A 225 -2.94 36.61 36.86
CA LEU A 225 -1.98 36.27 37.91
C LEU A 225 -0.92 37.36 38.06
N THR A 226 -0.43 37.90 36.94
CA THR A 226 0.52 39.01 36.92
C THR A 226 -0.07 40.25 37.61
N LEU A 227 -1.33 40.60 37.31
CA LEU A 227 -2.02 41.72 37.97
C LEU A 227 -2.17 41.50 39.48
N LEU A 228 -2.60 40.30 39.91
CA LEU A 228 -2.71 39.95 41.32
C LEU A 228 -1.36 40.00 42.04
N SER A 229 -0.28 39.56 41.39
CA SER A 229 1.07 39.65 41.93
C SER A 229 1.52 41.10 42.13
N GLN A 230 1.20 42.00 41.20
CA GLN A 230 1.50 43.43 41.33
C GLN A 230 0.70 44.06 42.47
N GLN A 231 -0.59 43.73 42.60
CA GLN A 231 -1.42 44.19 43.72
C GLN A 231 -0.87 43.70 45.06
N LEU A 232 -0.49 42.43 45.15
CA LEU A 232 0.10 41.85 46.37
C LEU A 232 1.39 42.59 46.76
N ALA A 233 2.27 42.85 45.79
CA ALA A 233 3.49 43.63 46.02
C ALA A 233 3.17 45.03 46.56
N GLY A 234 2.22 45.75 45.95
CA GLY A 234 1.79 47.07 46.43
C GLY A 234 1.19 47.03 47.84
N THR A 235 0.38 46.02 48.16
CA THR A 235 -0.18 45.86 49.52
C THR A 235 0.91 45.53 50.55
N LYS A 236 1.93 44.76 50.15
CA LYS A 236 3.07 44.42 51.01
C LYS A 236 3.88 45.67 51.34
N GLU A 237 4.19 46.49 50.35
CA GLU A 237 4.89 47.78 50.55
C GLU A 237 4.08 48.70 51.48
N ALA A 238 2.78 48.82 51.29
CA ALA A 238 1.91 49.61 52.16
C ALA A 238 1.91 49.09 53.62
N LEU A 239 1.94 47.76 53.80
CA LEU A 239 2.00 47.14 55.11
C LEU A 239 3.37 47.36 55.79
N GLU A 240 4.48 47.28 55.05
CA GLU A 240 5.82 47.60 55.55
C GLU A 240 5.89 49.07 56.01
N VAL A 241 5.30 50.01 55.25
CA VAL A 241 5.18 51.42 55.67
C VAL A 241 4.37 51.54 56.97
N LYS A 242 3.20 50.92 57.05
CA LYS A 242 2.38 50.96 58.27
C LYS A 242 3.08 50.34 59.48
N THR A 243 3.84 49.27 59.27
CA THR A 243 4.60 48.60 60.33
C THR A 243 5.72 49.50 60.85
N SER A 244 6.42 50.22 59.96
CA SER A 244 7.45 51.18 60.37
C SER A 244 6.87 52.44 61.03
N GLU A 245 5.71 52.93 60.59
CA GLU A 245 4.95 54.00 61.27
C GLU A 245 4.57 53.58 62.70
N LEU A 246 4.02 52.38 62.89
CA LEU A 246 3.67 51.86 64.21
C LEU A 246 4.89 51.66 65.11
N ALA A 247 6.01 51.18 64.56
CA ALA A 247 7.27 51.07 65.31
C ALA A 247 7.76 52.46 65.76
N SER A 248 7.68 53.46 64.90
CA SER A 248 8.05 54.84 65.21
C SER A 248 7.13 55.46 66.28
N GLN A 249 5.82 55.24 66.18
CA GLN A 249 4.85 55.65 67.22
C GLN A 249 5.13 54.98 68.56
N ARG A 250 5.51 53.69 68.56
CA ARG A 250 5.85 52.97 69.78
C ARG A 250 7.12 53.50 70.44
N ILE A 251 8.14 53.83 69.66
CA ILE A 251 9.35 54.49 70.15
C ILE A 251 8.99 55.86 70.76
N ALA A 252 8.22 56.68 70.06
CA ALA A 252 7.76 57.97 70.57
C ALA A 252 6.95 57.84 71.87
N PHE A 253 6.11 56.81 71.98
CA PHE A 253 5.34 56.52 73.19
C PHE A 253 6.22 56.01 74.35
N GLU A 254 7.22 55.18 74.07
CA GLU A 254 8.19 54.72 75.08
C GLU A 254 9.10 55.88 75.55
N GLU A 255 9.43 56.83 74.66
CA GLU A 255 10.12 58.08 75.01
C GLU A 255 9.24 59.01 75.85
N GLU A 256 7.95 59.15 75.53
CA GLU A 256 6.97 59.89 76.34
C GLU A 256 6.76 59.25 77.73
N LYS A 257 6.77 57.91 77.79
CA LYS A 257 6.70 57.15 79.04
C LYS A 257 7.98 57.35 79.89
N LEU A 258 9.16 57.33 79.29
CA LEU A 258 10.43 57.62 79.97
C LEU A 258 10.49 59.09 80.46
N ALA A 259 9.81 60.01 79.79
CA ALA A 259 9.63 61.39 80.27
C ALA A 259 8.63 61.50 81.45
N GLN A 260 7.79 60.50 81.68
CA GLN A 260 6.80 60.44 82.77
C GLN A 260 7.28 59.65 84.01
N GLU A 261 8.51 59.09 84.02
CA GLU A 261 9.07 58.36 85.16
C GLU A 261 9.60 59.29 86.27
N THR A 262 8.72 60.12 86.84
CA THR A 262 8.90 60.73 88.18
C THR A 262 7.60 60.82 88.97
N VAL A 263 6.72 59.82 88.94
CA VAL A 263 5.71 59.67 90.02
C VAL A 263 5.45 58.20 90.26
N GLY A 264 5.92 57.71 91.40
CA GLY A 264 5.54 56.40 91.92
C GLY A 264 4.08 56.40 92.38
N ALA A 265 3.38 55.31 92.10
CA ALA A 265 2.14 54.98 92.78
C ALA A 265 1.96 53.47 92.80
N LYS A 266 1.76 52.95 94.02
CA LYS A 266 1.30 51.59 94.28
C LYS A 266 -0.02 51.35 93.56
N VAL A 267 -0.14 50.22 92.87
CA VAL A 267 -1.43 49.70 92.41
C VAL A 267 -1.54 48.24 92.81
N GLN A 268 -2.35 48.02 93.85
CA GLN A 268 -2.91 46.73 94.22
C GLN A 268 -4.10 46.44 93.31
N ASP A 269 -4.28 45.16 92.98
CA ASP A 269 -5.40 44.52 92.25
C ASP A 269 -5.67 44.93 90.78
N SER A 270 -5.47 46.18 90.36
CA SER A 270 -5.75 46.58 88.96
C SER A 270 -4.68 46.13 87.95
N GLU A 271 -3.40 46.02 88.35
CA GLU A 271 -2.34 45.45 87.50
C GLU A 271 -2.56 43.96 87.22
N ALA A 272 -3.11 43.23 88.19
CA ALA A 272 -3.45 41.82 88.02
C ALA A 272 -4.59 41.63 87.01
N GLU A 273 -5.58 42.53 87.00
CA GLU A 273 -6.64 42.54 85.97
C GLU A 273 -6.08 42.93 84.58
N LEU A 274 -5.15 43.89 84.52
CA LEU A 274 -4.52 44.33 83.27
C LEU A 274 -3.59 43.25 82.69
N LEU A 275 -2.87 42.52 83.55
CA LEU A 275 -2.10 41.33 83.18
C LEU A 275 -3.02 40.19 82.71
N ARG A 276 -4.16 39.96 83.38
CA ARG A 276 -5.16 38.99 82.93
C ARG A 276 -5.76 39.37 81.58
N HIS A 277 -6.00 40.65 81.33
CA HIS A 277 -6.47 41.14 80.03
C HIS A 277 -5.42 40.92 78.94
N LYS A 278 -4.16 41.29 79.19
CA LYS A 278 -3.04 41.05 78.27
C LYS A 278 -2.83 39.57 77.98
N LEU A 279 -2.94 38.71 79.00
CA LEU A 279 -2.85 37.27 78.84
C LEU A 279 -4.00 36.74 77.97
N LYS A 280 -5.25 37.21 78.18
CA LYS A 280 -6.40 36.85 77.34
C LYS A 280 -6.22 37.28 75.88
N GLU A 281 -5.76 38.50 75.63
CA GLU A 281 -5.45 38.98 74.28
C GLU A 281 -4.36 38.13 73.62
N GLN A 282 -3.32 37.77 74.38
CA GLN A 282 -2.23 36.94 73.87
C GLN A 282 -2.68 35.51 73.57
N VAL A 283 -3.58 34.95 74.39
CA VAL A 283 -4.22 33.65 74.12
C VAL A 283 -5.10 33.74 72.87
N LEU A 284 -5.90 34.79 72.69
CA LEU A 284 -6.71 34.98 71.48
C LEU A 284 -5.83 35.10 70.22
N LYS A 285 -4.74 35.86 70.30
CA LYS A 285 -3.75 35.96 69.21
C LYS A 285 -3.11 34.60 68.88
N ASN A 286 -2.77 33.80 69.88
CA ASN A 286 -2.24 32.45 69.65
C ASN A 286 -3.28 31.55 68.96
N VAL A 287 -4.55 31.60 69.38
CA VAL A 287 -5.63 30.84 68.73
C VAL A 287 -5.85 31.29 67.28
N GLU A 288 -5.80 32.59 67.00
CA GLU A 288 -5.90 33.12 65.65
C GLU A 288 -4.72 32.67 64.77
N LEU A 289 -3.50 32.71 65.31
CA LEU A 289 -2.30 32.23 64.64
C LEU A 289 -2.39 30.72 64.35
N GLU A 290 -2.75 29.89 65.32
CA GLU A 290 -2.95 28.45 65.13
C GLU A 290 -4.03 28.16 64.08
N SER A 291 -5.16 28.88 64.12
CA SER A 291 -6.23 28.75 63.12
C SER A 291 -5.78 29.19 61.72
N SER A 292 -4.93 30.20 61.61
CA SER A 292 -4.33 30.61 60.33
C SER A 292 -3.34 29.56 59.80
N LEU A 293 -2.54 28.95 60.69
CA LEU A 293 -1.55 27.93 60.38
C LEU A 293 -2.25 26.66 59.88
N LEU A 294 -3.27 26.20 60.58
CA LEU A 294 -4.09 25.05 60.18
C LEU A 294 -4.73 25.27 58.81
N ARG A 295 -5.26 26.47 58.53
CA ARG A 295 -5.81 26.79 57.19
C ARG A 295 -4.74 26.74 56.10
N ALA A 296 -3.53 27.21 56.38
CA ALA A 296 -2.42 27.13 55.43
C ALA A 296 -1.95 25.69 55.19
N GLU A 297 -1.83 24.87 56.24
CA GLU A 297 -1.48 23.45 56.15
C GLU A 297 -2.52 22.66 55.35
N LEU A 298 -3.81 22.90 55.59
CA LEU A 298 -4.89 22.24 54.87
C LEU A 298 -4.88 22.65 53.38
N GLY A 299 -4.60 23.92 53.08
CA GLY A 299 -4.40 24.39 51.72
C GLY A 299 -3.17 23.76 51.02
N LEU A 300 -2.07 23.55 51.75
CA LEU A 300 -0.88 22.85 51.24
C LEU A 300 -1.16 21.37 50.97
N GLN A 301 -1.90 20.69 51.85
CA GLN A 301 -2.29 19.29 51.62
C GLN A 301 -3.15 19.14 50.36
N GLN A 302 -4.16 20.00 50.18
CA GLN A 302 -4.99 20.00 48.97
C GLN A 302 -4.17 20.24 47.70
N ARG A 303 -3.20 21.16 47.74
CA ARG A 303 -2.28 21.39 46.61
C ARG A 303 -1.38 20.18 46.36
N GLY A 304 -0.91 19.51 47.42
CA GLY A 304 -0.10 18.29 47.32
C GLY A 304 -0.88 17.11 46.72
N GLU A 305 -2.18 17.00 47.00
CA GLU A 305 -3.06 16.01 46.37
C GLU A 305 -3.32 16.33 44.89
N ALA A 306 -3.58 17.60 44.56
CA ALA A 306 -3.74 18.05 43.18
C ALA A 306 -2.46 17.82 42.35
N ALA A 307 -1.28 18.07 42.92
CA ALA A 307 0.00 17.80 42.29
C ALA A 307 0.20 16.30 42.00
N ARG A 308 -0.10 15.42 42.97
CA ARG A 308 -0.06 13.97 42.77
C ARG A 308 -1.04 13.50 41.70
N ALA A 309 -2.25 14.06 41.65
CA ALA A 309 -3.22 13.77 40.59
C ALA A 309 -2.69 14.18 39.21
N LEU A 310 -2.07 15.36 39.08
CA LEU A 310 -1.43 15.80 37.84
C LEU A 310 -0.25 14.91 37.43
N GLU A 311 0.55 14.44 38.38
CA GLU A 311 1.67 13.54 38.13
C GLU A 311 1.21 12.19 37.56
N THR A 312 0.15 11.60 38.13
CA THR A 312 -0.44 10.36 37.56
C THR A 312 -1.00 10.58 36.15
N ARG A 313 -1.57 11.76 35.86
CA ARG A 313 -2.04 12.12 34.52
C ARG A 313 -0.88 12.28 33.54
N LEU A 314 0.21 12.90 33.96
CA LEU A 314 1.44 13.04 33.16
C LEU A 314 2.00 11.66 32.80
N GLN A 315 2.11 10.74 33.76
CA GLN A 315 2.57 9.37 33.51
C GLN A 315 1.69 8.64 32.49
N ARG A 316 0.36 8.77 32.60
CA ARG A 316 -0.57 8.20 31.61
C ARG A 316 -0.34 8.78 30.22
N LEU A 317 -0.25 10.11 30.10
CA LEU A 317 0.00 10.77 28.83
C LEU A 317 1.35 10.38 28.20
N GLU A 318 2.39 10.17 29.00
CA GLU A 318 3.68 9.66 28.52
C GLU A 318 3.54 8.25 27.93
N THR A 319 2.79 7.36 28.58
CA THR A 319 2.55 6.01 28.05
C THR A 319 1.74 6.04 26.75
N GLU A 320 0.72 6.88 26.65
CA GLU A 320 -0.08 7.07 25.43
C GLU A 320 0.78 7.62 24.29
N LEU A 321 1.65 8.59 24.59
CA LEU A 321 2.56 9.18 23.62
C LEU A 321 3.60 8.17 23.11
N GLN A 322 4.13 7.31 23.98
CA GLN A 322 5.00 6.21 23.57
C GLN A 322 4.26 5.21 22.67
N GLN A 323 3.02 4.84 23.00
CA GLN A 323 2.21 3.96 22.17
C GLN A 323 1.91 4.58 20.81
N ALA A 324 1.56 5.86 20.75
CA ALA A 324 1.33 6.60 19.51
C ALA A 324 2.59 6.66 18.64
N ARG A 325 3.76 6.90 19.23
CA ARG A 325 5.06 6.86 18.52
C ARG A 325 5.34 5.49 17.92
N LEU A 326 5.11 4.41 18.69
CA LEU A 326 5.30 3.04 18.21
C LEU A 326 4.32 2.69 17.08
N ALA A 327 3.05 3.07 17.21
CA ALA A 327 2.03 2.85 16.18
C ALA A 327 2.37 3.61 14.89
N SER A 328 2.76 4.88 15.00
CA SER A 328 3.20 5.70 13.88
C SER A 328 4.43 5.10 13.19
N SER A 329 5.45 4.67 13.95
CA SER A 329 6.64 4.02 13.39
C SER A 329 6.31 2.74 12.62
N ARG A 330 5.38 1.91 13.12
CA ARG A 330 4.90 0.71 12.41
C ARG A 330 4.16 1.07 11.12
N ALA A 331 3.32 2.10 11.16
CA ALA A 331 2.59 2.56 9.98
C ALA A 331 3.56 3.08 8.90
N VAL A 332 4.54 3.91 9.28
CA VAL A 332 5.56 4.42 8.35
C VAL A 332 6.33 3.28 7.69
N LYS A 333 6.81 2.29 8.45
CA LYS A 333 7.51 1.12 7.89
C LYS A 333 6.62 0.32 6.92
N GLN A 334 5.32 0.22 7.18
CA GLN A 334 4.39 -0.45 6.29
C GLN A 334 4.16 0.34 5.00
N PHE A 335 4.09 1.67 5.09
CA PHE A 335 4.03 2.55 3.91
C PHE A 335 5.31 2.46 3.09
N GLU A 336 6.48 2.55 3.72
CA GLU A 336 7.78 2.39 3.04
C GLU A 336 7.88 1.06 2.29
N LYS A 337 7.48 -0.04 2.93
CA LYS A 337 7.44 -1.37 2.29
C LYS A 337 6.53 -1.38 1.05
N ARG A 338 5.30 -0.85 1.17
CA ARG A 338 4.36 -0.78 0.05
C ARG A 338 4.87 0.10 -1.08
N THR A 339 5.52 1.22 -0.77
CA THR A 339 6.12 2.11 -1.75
C THR A 339 7.27 1.43 -2.49
N MET A 340 8.14 0.69 -1.79
CA MET A 340 9.20 -0.11 -2.43
C MET A 340 8.64 -1.19 -3.34
N GLU A 341 7.60 -1.92 -2.93
CA GLU A 341 6.94 -2.93 -3.77
C GLU A 341 6.28 -2.31 -5.01
N ALA A 342 5.64 -1.14 -4.87
CA ALA A 342 5.06 -0.41 -5.99
C ALA A 342 6.14 0.08 -6.97
N ASN A 343 7.27 0.60 -6.48
CA ASN A 343 8.40 1.02 -7.30
C ASN A 343 9.03 -0.17 -8.06
N LYS A 344 9.14 -1.33 -7.40
CA LYS A 344 9.61 -2.55 -8.07
C LYS A 344 8.67 -2.95 -9.21
N LYS A 345 7.35 -2.95 -8.99
CA LYS A 345 6.37 -3.24 -10.05
C LYS A 345 6.43 -2.22 -11.19
N LEU A 346 6.62 -0.93 -10.89
CA LEU A 346 6.81 0.10 -11.91
C LEU A 346 8.06 -0.16 -12.75
N SER A 347 9.16 -0.56 -12.12
CA SER A 347 10.39 -0.95 -12.82
C SER A 347 10.14 -2.15 -13.75
N ASP A 348 9.44 -3.19 -13.27
CA ASP A 348 9.12 -4.38 -14.06
C ASP A 348 8.23 -4.02 -15.27
N MET A 349 7.16 -3.23 -15.07
CA MET A 349 6.30 -2.77 -16.16
C MET A 349 7.05 -1.89 -17.17
N THR A 350 8.00 -1.07 -16.71
CA THR A 350 8.81 -0.23 -17.60
C THR A 350 9.74 -1.09 -18.46
N ALA A 351 10.30 -2.17 -17.89
CA ALA A 351 11.10 -3.14 -18.63
C ALA A 351 10.27 -3.96 -19.63
N GLU A 352 9.02 -4.29 -19.30
CA GLU A 352 8.10 -4.93 -20.25
C GLU A 352 7.69 -3.98 -21.38
N LEU A 353 7.45 -2.71 -21.05
CA LEU A 353 7.16 -1.68 -22.04
C LEU A 353 8.33 -1.49 -23.02
N SER A 354 9.57 -1.47 -22.54
CA SER A 354 10.74 -1.33 -23.41
C SER A 354 10.88 -2.53 -24.36
N LYS A 355 10.66 -3.76 -23.87
CA LYS A 355 10.62 -4.97 -24.70
C LYS A 355 9.52 -4.89 -25.77
N ALA A 356 8.32 -4.46 -25.38
CA ALA A 356 7.20 -4.29 -26.32
C ALA A 356 7.52 -3.24 -27.40
N GLN A 357 8.15 -2.13 -27.01
CA GLN A 357 8.62 -1.11 -27.96
C GLN A 357 9.69 -1.63 -28.91
N GLU A 358 10.64 -2.45 -28.43
CA GLU A 358 11.63 -3.11 -29.30
C GLU A 358 10.97 -4.06 -30.30
N HIS A 359 10.00 -4.88 -29.85
CA HIS A 359 9.24 -5.76 -30.74
C HIS A 359 8.48 -4.95 -31.80
N ALA A 360 7.81 -3.87 -31.41
CA ALA A 360 7.10 -2.99 -32.34
C ALA A 360 8.05 -2.39 -33.39
N ARG A 361 9.25 -1.95 -32.99
CA ARG A 361 10.28 -1.46 -33.92
C ARG A 361 10.72 -2.55 -34.91
N ARG A 362 10.98 -3.78 -34.45
CA ARG A 362 11.34 -4.91 -35.32
C ARG A 362 10.23 -5.23 -36.32
N PHE A 363 8.97 -5.22 -35.90
CA PHE A 363 7.84 -5.41 -36.81
C PHE A 363 7.72 -4.29 -37.83
N GLN A 364 7.97 -3.04 -37.43
CA GLN A 364 8.00 -1.91 -38.34
C GLN A 364 9.13 -2.05 -39.37
N GLU A 365 10.33 -2.46 -38.96
CA GLU A 365 11.45 -2.74 -39.86
C GLU A 365 11.09 -3.85 -40.86
N LEU A 366 10.52 -4.96 -40.39
CA LEU A 366 10.01 -6.06 -41.24
C LEU A 366 8.99 -5.58 -42.26
N LEU A 367 8.00 -4.79 -41.83
CA LEU A 367 6.99 -4.22 -42.73
C LEU A 367 7.62 -3.29 -43.78
N THR A 368 8.60 -2.46 -43.40
CA THR A 368 9.29 -1.61 -44.37
C THR A 368 10.10 -2.42 -45.38
N ALA A 369 10.74 -3.51 -44.94
CA ALA A 369 11.46 -4.42 -45.82
C ALA A 369 10.50 -5.11 -46.80
N GLU A 370 9.36 -5.62 -46.31
CA GLU A 370 8.38 -6.31 -47.14
C GLU A 370 7.72 -5.37 -48.16
N ARG A 371 7.42 -4.12 -47.76
CA ARG A 371 6.96 -3.07 -48.70
C ARG A 371 7.97 -2.77 -49.80
N ARG A 372 9.28 -2.76 -49.47
CA ARG A 372 10.34 -2.57 -50.48
C ARG A 372 10.37 -3.76 -51.46
N LYS A 373 10.25 -5.00 -50.97
CA LYS A 373 10.17 -6.21 -51.81
C LYS A 373 8.95 -6.19 -52.73
N GLN A 374 7.78 -5.83 -52.23
CA GLN A 374 6.58 -5.72 -53.06
C GLN A 374 6.77 -4.69 -54.18
N LYS A 375 7.36 -3.52 -53.87
CA LYS A 375 7.68 -2.51 -54.89
C LYS A 375 8.67 -3.01 -55.92
N SER A 376 9.72 -3.72 -55.52
CA SER A 376 10.69 -4.28 -56.49
C SER A 376 10.08 -5.37 -57.36
N LEU A 377 9.24 -6.24 -56.79
CA LEU A 377 8.49 -7.25 -57.55
C LEU A 377 7.50 -6.61 -58.53
N GLN A 378 6.80 -5.56 -58.10
CA GLN A 378 5.89 -4.81 -58.96
C GLN A 378 6.63 -4.16 -60.13
N HIS A 379 7.78 -3.52 -59.87
CA HIS A 379 8.62 -2.94 -60.93
C HIS A 379 9.18 -4.00 -61.89
N ALA A 380 9.54 -5.19 -61.39
CA ALA A 380 9.99 -6.30 -62.23
C ALA A 380 8.85 -6.83 -63.13
N LEU A 381 7.64 -6.97 -62.58
CA LEU A 381 6.44 -7.33 -63.35
C LEU A 381 6.10 -6.27 -64.41
N GLU A 382 6.19 -4.98 -64.08
CA GLU A 382 5.96 -3.87 -65.01
C GLU A 382 7.01 -3.85 -66.15
N GLN A 383 8.28 -4.17 -65.87
CA GLN A 383 9.31 -4.31 -66.90
C GLN A 383 9.06 -5.50 -67.85
N GLU A 384 8.59 -6.64 -67.34
CA GLU A 384 8.25 -7.81 -68.17
C GLU A 384 7.00 -7.58 -69.01
N MET A 385 5.99 -6.89 -68.46
CA MET A 385 4.80 -6.42 -69.19
C MET A 385 5.16 -5.41 -70.29
N GLY A 386 6.20 -4.60 -70.08
CA GLY A 386 6.73 -3.68 -71.10
C GLY A 386 7.44 -4.37 -72.27
N LYS A 387 8.07 -5.54 -72.04
CA LYS A 387 8.80 -6.32 -73.07
C LYS A 387 7.89 -7.28 -73.85
N THR A 388 6.75 -7.68 -73.30
CA THR A 388 5.80 -8.61 -73.94
C THR A 388 4.87 -7.95 -74.97
N LYS A 389 5.03 -6.65 -75.26
CA LYS A 389 4.37 -5.97 -76.38
C LYS A 389 4.92 -6.33 -77.77
N GLY A 390 5.89 -7.24 -77.86
CA GLY A 390 6.32 -7.81 -79.15
C GLY A 390 7.02 -9.14 -78.98
N GLY A 391 6.31 -10.24 -79.28
CA GLY A 391 6.94 -11.55 -79.46
C GLY A 391 6.27 -12.67 -78.67
N GLN A 392 5.69 -13.61 -79.41
CA GLN A 392 5.07 -14.84 -78.93
C GLN A 392 6.06 -15.74 -78.16
N GLY A 393 5.54 -16.39 -77.11
CA GLY A 393 5.96 -17.73 -76.70
C GLY A 393 7.07 -17.83 -75.66
N ALA A 394 6.67 -18.04 -74.39
CA ALA A 394 7.17 -19.13 -73.53
C ALA A 394 6.54 -19.00 -72.14
N ALA A 395 5.73 -19.98 -71.76
CA ALA A 395 5.29 -20.17 -70.39
C ALA A 395 6.49 -20.64 -69.54
N GLY A 396 7.17 -19.68 -68.93
CA GLY A 396 8.27 -19.92 -68.00
C GLY A 396 8.92 -18.59 -67.64
N LEU A 397 9.16 -18.36 -66.34
CA LEU A 397 10.02 -17.27 -65.88
C LEU A 397 11.32 -17.29 -66.69
N SER A 398 11.65 -16.21 -67.39
CA SER A 398 12.87 -16.17 -68.20
C SER A 398 14.09 -16.30 -67.28
N VAL A 399 15.17 -16.90 -67.79
CA VAL A 399 16.43 -17.11 -67.05
C VAL A 399 16.98 -15.80 -66.46
N ALA A 400 16.64 -14.64 -67.02
CA ALA A 400 17.00 -13.33 -66.49
C ALA A 400 16.14 -12.92 -65.28
N ALA A 401 14.84 -13.23 -65.26
CA ALA A 401 13.96 -13.01 -64.11
C ALA A 401 14.26 -14.00 -62.97
N GLN A 402 14.57 -15.26 -63.30
CA GLN A 402 15.10 -16.23 -62.33
C GLN A 402 16.47 -15.83 -61.81
N ARG A 403 17.38 -15.29 -62.63
CA ARG A 403 18.66 -14.73 -62.15
C ARG A 403 18.47 -13.50 -61.29
N ALA A 404 17.58 -12.57 -61.62
CA ALA A 404 17.31 -11.42 -60.74
C ALA A 404 16.67 -11.87 -59.41
N TYR A 405 15.80 -12.89 -59.43
CA TYR A 405 15.21 -13.51 -58.25
C TYR A 405 16.24 -14.28 -57.42
N VAL A 406 17.14 -15.02 -58.06
CA VAL A 406 18.25 -15.73 -57.41
C VAL A 406 19.31 -14.77 -56.93
N ASP A 407 19.65 -13.70 -57.64
CA ASP A 407 20.64 -12.69 -57.23
C ASP A 407 20.11 -11.87 -56.06
N THR A 408 18.82 -11.52 -56.03
CA THR A 408 18.20 -10.90 -54.84
C THR A 408 17.99 -11.88 -53.69
N LEU A 409 17.70 -13.16 -53.96
CA LEU A 409 17.76 -14.24 -52.96
C LEU A 409 19.19 -14.48 -52.48
N THR A 410 20.21 -14.34 -53.31
CA THR A 410 21.61 -14.54 -52.93
C THR A 410 22.13 -13.29 -52.24
N GLU A 411 21.57 -12.10 -52.48
CA GLU A 411 21.87 -10.90 -51.70
C GLU A 411 21.12 -10.86 -50.35
N THR A 412 20.01 -11.61 -50.22
CA THR A 412 19.24 -11.76 -48.97
C THR A 412 19.50 -13.08 -48.20
N LEU A 413 20.05 -14.11 -48.85
CA LEU A 413 20.44 -15.42 -48.29
C LEU A 413 21.94 -15.70 -48.37
N SER A 414 22.75 -14.89 -49.06
CA SER A 414 24.17 -14.84 -48.73
C SER A 414 24.23 -14.23 -47.34
N PRO A 415 24.62 -14.99 -46.30
CA PRO A 415 25.06 -14.33 -45.10
C PRO A 415 26.16 -13.39 -45.57
N GLN A 416 26.07 -12.10 -45.21
CA GLN A 416 27.25 -11.26 -45.29
C GLN A 416 28.38 -12.02 -44.60
N SER A 417 29.23 -12.63 -45.43
CA SER A 417 30.64 -12.85 -45.22
C SER A 417 31.26 -11.45 -45.13
N LYS A 418 30.89 -10.73 -44.06
CA LYS A 418 31.76 -9.74 -43.46
C LYS A 418 32.63 -10.56 -42.55
N ASN A 419 33.83 -10.93 -43.04
CA ASN A 419 35.00 -11.18 -42.23
C ASN A 419 34.68 -11.55 -40.76
N HIS A 420 34.20 -12.76 -40.55
CA HIS A 420 34.17 -13.33 -39.20
C HIS A 420 35.52 -13.96 -38.96
N GLY A 421 36.49 -13.09 -38.69
CA GLY A 421 37.68 -13.48 -37.96
C GLY A 421 37.32 -14.05 -36.58
N PRO A 422 38.32 -14.53 -35.82
CA PRO A 422 38.16 -15.18 -34.52
C PRO A 422 37.37 -14.36 -33.46
N THR A 423 37.17 -13.06 -33.71
CA THR A 423 36.40 -12.13 -32.89
C THR A 423 34.93 -12.52 -32.64
N ARG A 424 34.24 -13.22 -33.55
CA ARG A 424 32.82 -13.60 -33.33
C ARG A 424 32.67 -14.76 -32.35
N LEU A 425 33.62 -15.70 -32.34
CA LEU A 425 33.66 -16.79 -31.37
C LEU A 425 34.06 -16.25 -29.99
N GLU A 426 35.06 -15.35 -29.94
CA GLU A 426 35.46 -14.66 -28.71
C GLU A 426 34.35 -13.76 -28.14
N ASP A 427 33.53 -13.12 -28.99
CA ASP A 427 32.36 -12.36 -28.54
C ASP A 427 31.23 -13.26 -28.03
N VAL A 428 31.04 -14.44 -28.62
CA VAL A 428 30.09 -15.44 -28.12
C VAL A 428 30.59 -16.06 -26.82
N ILE A 429 31.90 -16.31 -26.69
CA ILE A 429 32.54 -16.77 -25.45
C ILE A 429 32.40 -15.69 -24.36
N ARG A 430 32.72 -14.42 -24.64
CA ARG A 430 32.53 -13.31 -23.70
C ARG A 430 31.07 -13.14 -23.29
N LYS A 431 30.12 -13.24 -24.23
CA LYS A 431 28.69 -13.19 -23.91
C LYS A 431 28.25 -14.37 -23.06
N ASN A 432 28.73 -15.58 -23.34
CA ASN A 432 28.45 -16.75 -22.52
C ASN A 432 29.09 -16.65 -21.12
N GLU A 433 30.28 -16.07 -20.99
CA GLU A 433 30.92 -15.78 -19.71
C GLU A 433 30.13 -14.77 -18.89
N VAL A 434 29.68 -13.66 -19.51
CA VAL A 434 28.82 -12.67 -18.87
C VAL A 434 27.51 -13.32 -18.41
N VAL A 435 26.86 -14.11 -19.27
CA VAL A 435 25.62 -14.83 -18.92
C VAL A 435 25.88 -15.84 -17.79
N MET A 436 27.04 -16.51 -17.76
CA MET A 436 27.41 -17.42 -16.68
C MET A 436 27.63 -16.70 -15.34
N ILE A 437 28.24 -15.51 -15.37
CA ILE A 437 28.42 -14.64 -14.20
C ILE A 437 27.07 -14.13 -13.70
N GLU A 438 26.21 -13.65 -14.61
CA GLU A 438 24.85 -13.21 -14.28
C GLU A 438 24.01 -14.36 -13.72
N ASN A 439 24.10 -15.56 -14.30
CA ASN A 439 23.39 -16.73 -13.80
C ASN A 439 23.88 -17.13 -12.40
N ARG A 440 25.19 -17.05 -12.13
CA ARG A 440 25.74 -17.22 -10.77
C ARG A 440 25.23 -16.15 -9.80
N GLY A 441 25.17 -14.89 -10.23
CA GLY A 441 24.62 -13.78 -9.46
C GLY A 441 23.14 -13.98 -9.13
N LEU A 442 22.33 -14.36 -10.13
CA LEU A 442 20.91 -14.68 -9.95
C LEU A 442 20.71 -15.88 -9.01
N ARG A 443 21.54 -16.93 -9.10
CA ARG A 443 21.49 -18.07 -8.16
C ARG A 443 21.88 -17.67 -6.74
N ALA A 444 22.84 -16.76 -6.57
CA ALA A 444 23.20 -16.22 -5.26
C ALA A 444 22.04 -15.38 -4.69
N GLU A 445 21.40 -14.56 -5.52
CA GLU A 445 20.26 -13.73 -5.13
C GLU A 445 19.03 -14.58 -4.76
N VAL A 446 18.75 -15.65 -5.52
CA VAL A 446 17.71 -16.61 -5.16
C VAL A 446 17.98 -17.26 -3.80
N ARG A 447 19.23 -17.65 -3.51
CA ARG A 447 19.61 -18.19 -2.20
C ARG A 447 19.47 -17.15 -1.08
N ARG A 448 19.88 -15.91 -1.34
CA ARG A 448 19.74 -14.78 -0.40
C ARG A 448 18.28 -14.52 -0.07
N LEU A 449 17.42 -14.41 -1.09
CA LEU A 449 15.98 -14.24 -0.95
C LEU A 449 15.32 -15.43 -0.23
N HIS A 450 15.80 -16.66 -0.47
CA HIS A 450 15.31 -17.84 0.23
C HIS A 450 15.64 -17.80 1.73
N MET A 451 16.85 -17.35 2.09
CA MET A 451 17.23 -17.13 3.49
C MET A 451 16.42 -16.00 4.14
N GLU A 452 16.22 -14.88 3.45
CA GLU A 452 15.38 -13.78 3.95
C GLU A 452 13.94 -14.22 4.17
N ASN A 453 13.36 -14.97 3.23
CA ASN A 453 12.00 -15.48 3.35
C ASN A 453 11.89 -16.46 4.53
N SER A 454 12.89 -17.34 4.72
CA SER A 454 12.95 -18.25 5.88
C SER A 454 13.03 -17.49 7.21
N HIS A 455 13.84 -16.43 7.27
CA HIS A 455 13.94 -15.58 8.45
C HIS A 455 12.65 -14.81 8.73
N LEU A 456 11.99 -14.29 7.69
CA LEU A 456 10.68 -13.63 7.82
C LEU A 456 9.59 -14.59 8.30
N LEU A 457 9.52 -15.81 7.74
CA LEU A 457 8.62 -16.85 8.20
C LEU A 457 8.87 -17.21 9.68
N HIS A 458 10.14 -17.28 10.09
CA HIS A 458 10.47 -17.52 11.49
C HIS A 458 9.98 -16.38 12.40
N ARG A 459 10.18 -15.11 12.00
CA ARG A 459 9.66 -13.95 12.74
C ARG A 459 8.13 -13.93 12.81
N VAL A 460 7.44 -14.30 11.74
CA VAL A 460 5.97 -14.41 11.74
C VAL A 460 5.52 -15.49 12.72
N ARG A 461 6.11 -16.69 12.67
CA ARG A 461 5.79 -17.76 13.62
C ARG A 461 6.05 -17.35 15.08
N PHE A 462 7.15 -16.64 15.34
CA PHE A 462 7.45 -16.13 16.67
C PHE A 462 6.41 -15.08 17.12
N SER A 463 6.03 -14.17 16.21
CA SER A 463 4.99 -13.18 16.47
C SER A 463 3.63 -13.82 16.73
N ASP A 464 3.26 -14.86 15.98
CA ASP A 464 2.01 -15.59 16.17
C ASP A 464 2.00 -16.36 17.49
N SER A 465 3.12 -17.00 17.85
CA SER A 465 3.30 -17.64 19.16
C SER A 465 3.16 -16.62 20.30
N ASN A 466 3.78 -15.45 20.16
CA ASN A 466 3.68 -14.38 21.15
C ASN A 466 2.25 -13.80 21.22
N ALA A 467 1.56 -13.65 20.10
CA ALA A 467 0.16 -13.22 20.06
C ALA A 467 -0.75 -14.23 20.74
N HIS A 468 -0.53 -15.53 20.52
CA HIS A 468 -1.22 -16.60 21.24
C HIS A 468 -0.95 -16.57 22.74
N TYR A 469 0.31 -16.37 23.15
CA TYR A 469 0.69 -16.24 24.56
C TYR A 469 -0.02 -15.04 25.22
N MET A 470 -0.01 -13.86 24.57
CA MET A 470 -0.69 -12.67 25.08
C MET A 470 -2.20 -12.84 25.14
N ARG A 471 -2.82 -13.47 24.13
CA ARG A 471 -4.25 -13.78 24.14
C ARG A 471 -4.60 -14.71 25.31
N ASN A 472 -3.77 -15.72 25.58
CA ASN A 472 -3.94 -16.60 26.73
C ASN A 472 -3.79 -15.85 28.05
N GLN A 473 -2.80 -14.95 28.20
CA GLN A 473 -2.68 -14.12 29.41
C GLN A 473 -3.93 -13.25 29.64
N VAL A 474 -4.50 -12.66 28.59
CA VAL A 474 -5.73 -11.87 28.72
C VAL A 474 -6.92 -12.73 29.15
N HIS A 475 -7.04 -13.96 28.63
CA HIS A 475 -8.06 -14.91 29.09
C HIS A 475 -7.87 -15.28 30.56
N TRP A 476 -6.65 -15.65 30.97
CA TRP A 476 -6.33 -15.95 32.36
C TRP A 476 -6.64 -14.77 33.31
N ASN A 477 -6.28 -13.55 32.92
CA ASN A 477 -6.58 -12.36 33.70
C ASN A 477 -8.09 -12.08 33.78
N ARG A 478 -8.83 -12.30 32.70
CA ARG A 478 -10.28 -12.15 32.69
C ARG A 478 -10.95 -13.18 33.60
N ASP A 479 -10.58 -14.45 33.48
CA ASP A 479 -11.12 -15.53 34.30
C ASP A 479 -10.79 -15.29 35.78
N PHE A 480 -9.59 -14.77 36.09
CA PHE A 480 -9.21 -14.37 37.44
C PHE A 480 -10.04 -13.21 37.98
N VAL A 481 -10.29 -12.17 37.17
CA VAL A 481 -11.14 -11.03 37.56
C VAL A 481 -12.58 -11.50 37.81
N ASP A 482 -13.13 -12.35 36.93
CA ASP A 482 -14.48 -12.90 37.09
C ASP A 482 -14.59 -13.74 38.38
N LEU A 483 -13.57 -14.56 38.68
CA LEU A 483 -13.49 -15.30 39.96
C LEU A 483 -13.42 -14.36 41.17
N TRP A 484 -12.64 -13.29 41.07
CA TRP A 484 -12.45 -12.34 42.18
C TRP A 484 -13.73 -11.53 42.45
N VAL A 485 -14.47 -11.17 41.40
CA VAL A 485 -15.79 -10.53 41.50
C VAL A 485 -16.79 -11.49 42.16
N GLN A 486 -16.84 -12.76 41.74
CA GLN A 486 -17.69 -13.77 42.39
C GLN A 486 -17.34 -13.94 43.87
N PHE A 487 -16.05 -14.03 44.20
CA PHE A 487 -15.60 -14.19 45.59
C PHE A 487 -15.97 -12.97 46.45
N SER A 488 -15.79 -11.76 45.91
CA SER A 488 -16.17 -10.52 46.58
C SER A 488 -17.67 -10.41 46.81
N PHE A 489 -18.48 -10.82 45.82
CA PHE A 489 -19.94 -10.88 45.95
C PHE A 489 -20.39 -11.88 47.02
N CYS A 490 -19.83 -13.09 47.03
CA CYS A 490 -20.10 -14.10 48.05
C CYS A 490 -19.72 -13.60 49.46
N ARG A 491 -18.57 -12.94 49.60
CA ARG A 491 -18.13 -12.37 50.88
C ARG A 491 -19.06 -11.25 51.36
N TRP A 492 -19.48 -10.36 50.46
CA TRP A 492 -20.42 -9.30 50.78
C TRP A 492 -21.79 -9.86 51.21
N TYR A 493 -22.31 -10.85 50.47
CA TYR A 493 -23.57 -11.52 50.80
C TYR A 493 -23.52 -12.22 52.16
N LEU A 494 -22.41 -12.89 52.48
CA LEU A 494 -22.20 -13.51 53.79
C LEU A 494 -22.18 -12.47 54.92
N MET A 495 -21.47 -11.36 54.74
CA MET A 495 -21.44 -10.26 55.73
C MET A 495 -22.82 -9.63 55.92
N TRP A 496 -23.61 -9.50 54.84
CA TRP A 496 -24.98 -9.01 54.92
C TRP A 496 -25.90 -9.96 55.70
N GLN A 497 -25.80 -11.27 55.49
CA GLN A 497 -26.55 -12.27 56.28
C GLN A 497 -26.16 -12.25 57.77
N ILE A 498 -24.87 -12.10 58.08
CA ILE A 498 -24.40 -11.98 59.46
C ILE A 498 -24.99 -10.71 60.10
N GLY A 499 -24.95 -9.57 59.39
CA GLY A 499 -25.54 -8.32 59.87
C GLY A 499 -27.04 -8.41 60.15
N LEU A 500 -27.81 -9.04 59.24
CA LEU A 500 -29.24 -9.29 59.44
C LEU A 500 -29.53 -10.19 60.66
N SER A 501 -28.69 -11.19 60.90
CA SER A 501 -28.84 -12.09 62.05
C SER A 501 -28.57 -11.36 63.37
N CYS A 502 -27.65 -10.41 63.40
CA CYS A 502 -27.36 -9.59 64.58
C CYS A 502 -28.42 -8.53 64.89
N CYS A 503 -29.26 -8.14 63.91
CA CYS A 503 -30.33 -7.16 64.13
C CYS A 503 -31.67 -7.76 64.57
N ASN A 504 -31.82 -9.09 64.51
CA ASN A 504 -33.06 -9.80 64.84
C ASN A 504 -33.02 -10.58 66.17
N GLY A 505 -31.95 -10.41 66.96
CA GLY A 505 -31.84 -10.91 68.34
C GLY A 505 -31.68 -9.75 69.31
#